data_AF-A0A497SN91-F1
#
_entry.id   AF-A0A497SN91-F1
#
_cell.length_a   1.000
_cell.length_b   1.000
_cell.length_c   1.000
_cell.angle_alpha   90.00
_cell.angle_beta   90.00
_cell.angle_gamma   90.00
#
_symmetry.space_group_name_H-M   'P 1'
#
loop_
_entity.id
_entity.type
_entity.pdbx_description
1 polymer ?
#
loop_
_entity_poly.entity_id
_entity_poly.type
_entity_poly.pdbx_seq_one_letter_code
_entity_poly.pdbx_strand_id
1 'polypeptide(L)'
;MYSIKVEGDNVAKAYSNNLRISVKNAKPVCKSVRGLGLPVAKQFLEDVLKAKRNIGGRYYPKTTKEVLNIILSAEKNAEFKNLDIKNMYILHIASLEGTHMHRRRHKRNIGSRIKAAHLEVILKERTGKKAVVSKTKTEAKIKEGIKSDLKTQITKEIETKMKTQIAETKTPVEKKIEIKKETKPEVEEKKTESKIPIKKEIKVEEKIEVKKVEIKELKKDSEVKPETKK
;
A
#
# COMPACT_ATOMS: atom_id res chain seq x y z
N MET A 1 0.01 -37.15 -1.07
CA MET A 1 -0.51 -37.24 -2.46
C MET A 1 -1.77 -36.40 -2.52
N TYR A 2 -1.90 -35.50 -3.50
CA TYR A 2 -3.10 -34.67 -3.67
C TYR A 2 -4.21 -35.49 -4.32
N SER A 3 -5.47 -35.23 -3.96
CA SER A 3 -6.61 -35.95 -4.57
C SER A 3 -6.83 -35.58 -6.05
N ILE A 4 -6.51 -34.34 -6.42
CA ILE A 4 -6.63 -33.86 -7.80
C ILE A 4 -5.25 -33.77 -8.45
N LYS A 5 -5.13 -34.38 -9.63
CA LYS A 5 -3.99 -34.21 -10.52
C LYS A 5 -4.19 -32.92 -11.31
N VAL A 6 -3.32 -31.94 -11.06
CA VAL A 6 -3.27 -30.68 -11.80
C VAL A 6 -1.85 -30.51 -12.31
N GLU A 7 -1.75 -30.41 -13.62
CA GLU A 7 -0.53 -30.18 -14.39
C GLU A 7 -0.42 -28.69 -14.76
N GLY A 8 0.83 -28.22 -14.90
CA GLY A 8 1.16 -26.84 -15.26
C GLY A 8 1.94 -26.08 -14.18
N ASP A 9 2.78 -25.16 -14.63
CA ASP A 9 3.70 -24.39 -13.79
C ASP A 9 2.99 -23.28 -13.00
N ASN A 10 1.81 -22.86 -13.47
CA ASN A 10 1.01 -21.78 -12.90
C ASN A 10 0.19 -22.22 -11.66
N VAL A 11 0.72 -23.16 -10.90
CA VAL A 11 0.04 -23.83 -9.78
C VAL A 11 0.92 -23.85 -8.54
N ALA A 12 0.37 -23.36 -7.43
CA ALA A 12 0.96 -23.50 -6.11
C ALA A 12 0.16 -24.50 -5.28
N LYS A 13 0.86 -25.37 -4.54
CA LYS A 13 0.24 -26.44 -3.75
C LYS A 13 0.71 -26.35 -2.31
N ALA A 14 -0.16 -26.66 -1.36
CA ALA A 14 0.18 -26.81 0.05
C ALA A 14 -0.61 -27.96 0.68
N TYR A 15 0.01 -28.61 1.67
CA TYR A 15 -0.56 -29.77 2.33
C TYR A 15 -0.23 -29.73 3.82
N SER A 16 -1.18 -30.12 4.66
CA SER A 16 -0.99 -30.25 6.10
C SER A 16 -1.46 -31.59 6.60
N ASN A 17 -0.68 -32.16 7.52
CA ASN A 17 -0.83 -33.53 8.00
C ASN A 17 -1.34 -33.61 9.43
N ASN A 18 -2.33 -34.49 9.65
CA ASN A 18 -2.80 -34.89 10.99
C ASN A 18 -3.17 -33.70 11.90
N LEU A 19 -3.80 -32.67 11.34
CA LEU A 19 -4.30 -31.53 12.10
C LEU A 19 -5.36 -31.98 13.09
N ARG A 20 -5.33 -31.44 14.32
CA ARG A 20 -6.29 -31.76 15.40
C ARG A 20 -7.64 -31.07 15.22
N ILE A 21 -8.25 -31.30 14.06
CA ILE A 21 -9.58 -30.81 13.68
C ILE A 21 -10.43 -31.98 13.17
N SER A 22 -11.74 -31.83 13.24
CA SER A 22 -12.65 -32.83 12.67
C SER A 22 -12.89 -32.54 11.19
N VAL A 23 -12.77 -33.58 10.36
CA VAL A 23 -13.11 -33.53 8.93
C VAL A 23 -14.54 -33.02 8.70
N LYS A 24 -15.50 -33.40 9.53
CA LYS A 24 -16.91 -32.94 9.42
C LYS A 24 -17.04 -31.42 9.57
N ASN A 25 -16.21 -30.81 10.40
CA ASN A 25 -16.18 -29.36 10.58
C ASN A 25 -15.37 -28.67 9.48
N ALA A 26 -14.35 -29.34 8.94
CA ALA A 26 -13.52 -28.80 7.85
C ALA A 26 -14.22 -28.79 6.50
N LYS A 27 -15.01 -29.82 6.18
CA LYS A 27 -15.77 -29.91 4.93
C LYS A 27 -16.57 -28.64 4.58
N PRO A 28 -17.44 -28.08 5.45
CA PRO A 28 -18.20 -26.88 5.11
C PRO A 28 -17.30 -25.65 4.92
N VAL A 29 -16.24 -25.51 5.73
CA VAL A 29 -15.27 -24.41 5.60
C VAL A 29 -14.53 -24.50 4.26
N CYS A 30 -13.99 -25.67 3.91
CA CYS A 30 -13.32 -25.87 2.61
C CYS A 30 -14.29 -25.65 1.44
N LYS A 31 -15.54 -26.12 1.54
CA LYS A 31 -16.56 -25.91 0.51
C LYS A 31 -16.84 -24.41 0.28
N SER A 32 -16.87 -23.62 1.35
CA SER A 32 -17.19 -22.18 1.27
C SER A 32 -16.11 -21.34 0.59
N VAL A 33 -14.84 -21.74 0.68
CA VAL A 33 -13.72 -20.98 0.10
C VAL A 33 -13.26 -21.50 -1.27
N ARG A 34 -13.73 -22.69 -1.69
CA ARG A 34 -13.39 -23.27 -2.98
C ARG A 34 -13.87 -22.37 -4.12
N GLY A 35 -13.01 -22.10 -5.10
CA GLY A 35 -13.30 -21.26 -6.26
C GLY A 35 -13.17 -19.75 -6.02
N LEU A 36 -13.02 -19.30 -4.77
CA LEU A 36 -12.81 -17.89 -4.46
C LEU A 36 -11.42 -17.41 -4.90
N GLY A 37 -11.34 -16.12 -5.24
CA GLY A 37 -10.06 -15.43 -5.40
C GLY A 37 -9.32 -15.38 -4.06
N LEU A 38 -7.99 -15.44 -4.09
CA LEU A 38 -7.19 -15.52 -2.87
C LEU A 38 -7.43 -14.35 -1.87
N PRO A 39 -7.54 -13.08 -2.31
CA PRO A 39 -7.85 -11.97 -1.39
C PRO A 39 -9.23 -12.12 -0.73
N VAL A 40 -10.23 -12.52 -1.51
CA VAL A 40 -11.61 -12.69 -1.04
C VAL A 40 -11.70 -13.84 -0.04
N ALA A 41 -11.00 -14.95 -0.31
CA ALA A 41 -10.98 -16.10 0.57
C ALA A 41 -10.36 -15.77 1.94
N LYS A 42 -9.25 -15.02 1.96
CA LYS A 42 -8.61 -14.57 3.21
C LYS A 42 -9.57 -13.72 4.04
N GLN A 43 -10.16 -12.69 3.41
CA GLN A 43 -11.12 -11.81 4.08
C GLN A 43 -12.34 -12.58 4.61
N PHE A 44 -12.88 -13.51 3.82
CA PHE A 44 -13.99 -14.36 4.26
C PHE A 44 -13.65 -15.17 5.51
N LEU A 45 -12.48 -15.82 5.55
CA LEU A 45 -12.05 -16.60 6.71
C LEU A 45 -11.81 -15.72 7.94
N GLU A 46 -11.27 -14.52 7.76
CA GLU A 46 -11.13 -13.53 8.85
C GLU A 46 -12.48 -13.06 9.38
N ASP A 47 -13.46 -12.82 8.50
CA ASP A 47 -14.82 -12.45 8.89
C ASP A 47 -15.50 -13.58 9.69
N VAL A 48 -15.26 -14.83 9.30
CA VAL A 48 -15.75 -16.00 10.04
C VAL A 48 -15.10 -16.11 11.42
N LEU A 49 -13.79 -15.83 11.54
CA LEU A 49 -13.10 -15.78 12.83
C LEU A 49 -13.60 -14.64 13.73
N LYS A 50 -13.93 -13.49 13.15
CA LYS A 50 -14.51 -12.32 13.84
C LYS A 50 -16.03 -12.45 14.07
N ALA A 51 -16.61 -13.62 13.77
CA ALA A 51 -18.04 -13.90 13.87
C ALA A 51 -18.96 -12.97 13.04
N LYS A 52 -18.43 -12.26 12.04
CA LYS A 52 -19.19 -11.39 11.13
C LYS A 52 -19.98 -12.17 10.09
N ARG A 53 -19.44 -13.32 9.65
CA ARG A 53 -20.07 -14.21 8.66
C ARG A 53 -20.12 -15.64 9.20
N ASN A 54 -21.26 -16.30 9.05
CA ASN A 54 -21.42 -17.69 9.46
C ASN A 54 -21.39 -18.65 8.24
N ILE A 55 -21.12 -19.92 8.50
CA ILE A 55 -21.15 -21.00 7.52
C ILE A 55 -22.23 -21.98 7.97
N GLY A 56 -23.43 -21.83 7.40
CA GLY A 56 -24.59 -22.63 7.79
C GLY A 56 -24.95 -22.46 9.28
N GLY A 57 -24.89 -21.23 9.78
CA GLY A 57 -25.20 -20.91 11.18
C GLY A 57 -24.09 -21.24 12.20
N ARG A 58 -22.90 -21.66 11.76
CA ARG A 58 -21.75 -21.97 12.64
C ARG A 58 -20.47 -21.27 12.16
N TYR A 59 -19.51 -21.03 13.07
CA TYR A 59 -18.29 -20.25 12.79
C TYR A 59 -16.96 -21.05 12.79
N TYR A 60 -16.96 -22.29 13.29
CA TYR A 60 -15.81 -23.23 13.23
C TYR A 60 -14.41 -22.64 13.55
N PRO A 61 -14.20 -21.89 14.64
CA PRO A 61 -13.02 -21.04 14.83
C PRO A 61 -11.68 -21.78 14.70
N LYS A 62 -11.57 -22.95 15.34
CA LYS A 62 -10.35 -23.78 15.26
C LYS A 62 -10.04 -24.21 13.82
N THR A 63 -11.05 -24.60 13.07
CA THR A 63 -10.88 -25.11 11.70
C THR A 63 -10.61 -23.98 10.71
N THR A 64 -11.30 -22.85 10.86
CA THR A 64 -11.09 -21.66 10.05
C THR A 64 -9.65 -21.16 10.18
N LYS A 65 -9.08 -21.18 11.40
CA LYS A 65 -7.67 -20.84 11.65
C LYS A 65 -6.70 -21.75 10.89
N GLU A 66 -6.89 -23.07 10.95
CA GLU A 66 -6.01 -24.01 10.23
C GLU A 66 -6.12 -23.88 8.71
N VAL A 67 -7.34 -23.65 8.20
CA VAL A 67 -7.56 -23.42 6.76
C VAL A 67 -6.86 -22.14 6.29
N LEU A 68 -6.94 -21.05 7.08
CA LEU A 68 -6.24 -19.80 6.79
C LEU A 68 -4.72 -20.01 6.77
N ASN A 69 -4.17 -20.74 7.74
CA ASN A 69 -2.73 -21.05 7.81
C ASN A 69 -2.23 -21.75 6.54
N ILE A 70 -2.99 -22.71 6.00
CA ILE A 70 -2.58 -23.44 4.79
C ILE A 70 -2.70 -22.57 3.54
N ILE A 71 -3.72 -21.71 3.46
CA ILE A 71 -3.83 -20.75 2.35
C ILE A 71 -2.63 -19.79 2.36
N LEU A 72 -2.22 -19.29 3.53
CA LEU A 72 -1.02 -18.47 3.67
C LEU A 72 0.26 -19.23 3.29
N SER A 73 0.35 -20.51 3.63
CA SER A 73 1.47 -21.36 3.18
C SER A 73 1.46 -21.55 1.65
N ALA A 74 0.29 -21.71 1.04
CA ALA A 74 0.17 -21.85 -0.41
C ALA A 74 0.50 -20.53 -1.13
N GLU A 75 0.15 -19.39 -0.54
CA GLU A 75 0.52 -18.05 -1.03
C GLU A 75 2.03 -17.84 -1.03
N LYS A 76 2.72 -18.19 0.06
CA LYS A 76 4.20 -18.16 0.11
C LYS A 76 4.85 -19.08 -0.92
N ASN A 77 4.25 -20.25 -1.18
CA ASN A 77 4.72 -21.14 -2.24
C ASN A 77 4.50 -20.55 -3.64
N ALA A 78 3.44 -19.76 -3.84
CA ALA A 78 3.20 -19.04 -5.08
C ALA A 78 4.22 -17.91 -5.28
N GLU A 79 4.51 -17.15 -4.22
CA GLU A 79 5.57 -16.14 -4.17
C GLU A 79 6.93 -16.74 -4.53
N PHE A 80 7.28 -17.87 -3.92
CA PHE A 80 8.54 -18.56 -4.20
C PHE A 80 8.66 -18.99 -5.67
N LYS A 81 7.54 -19.35 -6.30
CA LYS A 81 7.46 -19.67 -7.74
C LYS A 81 7.34 -18.44 -8.64
N ASN A 82 7.40 -17.23 -8.08
CA ASN A 82 7.22 -15.96 -8.80
C ASN A 82 5.88 -15.87 -9.57
N LEU A 83 4.83 -16.47 -9.03
CA LEU A 83 3.49 -16.42 -9.62
C LEU A 83 2.73 -15.18 -9.14
N ASP A 84 1.79 -14.69 -9.94
CA ASP A 84 0.99 -13.50 -9.59
C ASP A 84 -0.12 -13.84 -8.58
N ILE A 85 0.12 -13.49 -7.32
CA ILE A 85 -0.77 -13.71 -6.17
C ILE A 85 -2.16 -13.08 -6.38
N LYS A 86 -2.20 -11.88 -6.98
CA LYS A 86 -3.46 -11.11 -7.10
C LYS A 86 -4.46 -11.80 -8.01
N ASN A 87 -3.94 -12.50 -9.03
CA ASN A 87 -4.74 -13.21 -10.01
C ASN A 87 -4.93 -14.70 -9.68
N MET A 88 -4.54 -15.14 -8.48
CA MET A 88 -4.78 -16.51 -8.03
C MET A 88 -6.18 -16.71 -7.45
N TYR A 89 -6.66 -17.94 -7.63
CA TYR A 89 -7.88 -18.44 -7.00
C TYR A 89 -7.64 -19.84 -6.45
N ILE A 90 -8.46 -20.23 -5.49
CA ILE A 90 -8.44 -21.56 -4.90
C ILE A 90 -9.11 -22.51 -5.90
N LEU A 91 -8.30 -23.25 -6.66
CA LEU A 91 -8.78 -24.25 -7.60
C LEU A 91 -9.38 -25.42 -6.82
N HIS A 92 -8.62 -25.94 -5.86
CA HIS A 92 -9.02 -27.07 -5.04
C HIS A 92 -8.64 -26.85 -3.60
N ILE A 93 -9.56 -27.22 -2.72
CA ILE A 93 -9.32 -27.30 -1.29
C ILE A 93 -10.18 -28.41 -0.73
N ALA A 94 -9.59 -29.29 0.06
CA ALA A 94 -10.32 -30.38 0.67
C ALA A 94 -9.72 -30.77 2.02
N SER A 95 -10.59 -31.39 2.82
CA SER A 95 -10.24 -32.06 4.05
C SER A 95 -10.39 -33.56 3.90
N LEU A 96 -9.31 -34.30 4.11
CA LEU A 96 -9.26 -35.75 4.08
C LEU A 96 -9.21 -36.31 5.51
N GLU A 97 -9.57 -37.59 5.66
CA GLU A 97 -9.47 -38.28 6.95
C GLU A 97 -8.03 -38.48 7.35
N GLY A 98 -7.69 -38.03 8.56
CA GLY A 98 -6.37 -38.22 9.15
C GLY A 98 -6.30 -39.43 10.07
N THR A 99 -5.11 -39.66 10.64
CA THR A 99 -4.95 -40.75 11.60
C THR A 99 -5.73 -40.44 12.88
N HIS A 100 -6.67 -41.32 13.17
CA HIS A 100 -7.49 -41.19 14.36
C HIS A 100 -6.86 -41.93 15.52
N MET A 101 -6.79 -41.28 16.68
CA MET A 101 -6.28 -41.86 17.91
C MET A 101 -7.43 -42.02 18.91
N HIS A 102 -7.44 -43.08 19.70
CA HIS A 102 -8.37 -43.19 20.82
C HIS A 102 -7.75 -42.57 22.07
N ARG A 103 -8.54 -41.81 22.83
CA ARG A 103 -8.09 -41.36 24.15
C ARG A 103 -8.00 -42.59 25.06
N ARG A 104 -6.85 -42.78 25.70
CA ARG A 104 -6.61 -43.91 26.60
C ARG A 104 -7.60 -43.86 27.78
N ARG A 105 -8.39 -44.93 27.94
CA ARG A 105 -9.12 -45.29 29.16
C ARG A 105 -8.68 -46.70 29.58
N HIS A 106 -9.32 -47.25 30.61
CA HIS A 106 -9.01 -48.58 31.16
C HIS A 106 -8.83 -49.68 30.09
N LYS A 107 -9.61 -49.64 29.00
CA LYS A 107 -9.38 -50.50 27.80
C LYS A 107 -8.92 -49.63 26.61
N ARG A 108 -7.95 -50.13 25.83
CA ARG A 108 -7.34 -49.40 24.69
C ARG A 108 -8.35 -48.94 23.63
N ASN A 109 -9.43 -49.71 23.42
CA ASN A 109 -10.45 -49.42 22.40
C ASN A 109 -11.69 -48.69 22.95
N ILE A 110 -11.70 -48.36 24.25
CA ILE A 110 -12.82 -47.67 24.89
C ILE A 110 -12.42 -46.21 25.09
N GLY A 111 -13.07 -45.29 24.37
CA GLY A 111 -12.82 -43.85 24.52
C GLY A 111 -13.20 -43.03 23.29
N SER A 112 -13.36 -41.73 23.48
CA SER A 112 -13.64 -40.78 22.40
C SER A 112 -12.50 -40.78 21.39
N ARG A 113 -12.84 -40.90 20.10
CA ARG A 113 -11.90 -40.80 18.98
C ARG A 113 -11.38 -39.36 18.86
N ILE A 114 -10.10 -39.17 19.06
CA ILE A 114 -9.37 -37.94 18.73
C ILE A 114 -9.28 -37.88 17.21
N LYS A 115 -10.06 -36.96 16.64
CA LYS A 115 -10.16 -36.78 15.21
C LYS A 115 -8.96 -35.99 14.70
N ALA A 116 -8.43 -36.43 13.57
CA ALA A 116 -7.46 -35.67 12.80
C ALA A 116 -7.96 -35.53 11.37
N ALA A 117 -7.48 -34.51 10.68
CA ALA A 117 -7.72 -34.31 9.26
C ALA A 117 -6.41 -33.96 8.55
N HIS A 118 -6.28 -34.40 7.32
CA HIS A 118 -5.32 -33.80 6.40
C HIS A 118 -6.04 -32.69 5.62
N LEU A 119 -5.33 -31.61 5.33
CA LEU A 119 -5.85 -30.52 4.51
C LEU A 119 -4.96 -30.35 3.29
N GLU A 120 -5.57 -30.21 2.14
CA GLU A 120 -4.89 -29.96 0.87
C GLU A 120 -5.44 -28.69 0.23
N VAL A 121 -4.55 -27.88 -0.33
CA VAL A 121 -4.87 -26.66 -1.06
C VAL A 121 -4.08 -26.62 -2.36
N ILE A 122 -4.76 -26.27 -3.45
CA ILE A 122 -4.18 -26.01 -4.76
C ILE A 122 -4.68 -24.64 -5.23
N LEU A 123 -3.75 -23.74 -5.44
CA LEU A 123 -3.98 -22.42 -6.04
C LEU A 123 -3.58 -22.47 -7.51
N LYS A 124 -4.36 -21.80 -8.36
CA LYS A 124 -4.06 -21.67 -9.78
C LYS A 124 -4.19 -20.20 -10.18
N GLU A 125 -3.28 -19.73 -11.04
CA GLU A 125 -3.40 -18.40 -11.64
C GLU A 125 -4.56 -18.37 -12.67
N ARG A 126 -5.35 -17.30 -12.68
CA ARG A 126 -6.39 -17.11 -13.71
C ARG A 126 -5.75 -16.75 -15.05
N THR A 127 -5.70 -17.71 -15.97
CA THR A 127 -5.35 -17.50 -17.38
C THR A 127 -6.55 -16.90 -18.13
N GLY A 128 -6.85 -15.62 -17.90
CA GLY A 128 -7.91 -14.90 -18.62
C GLY A 128 -7.37 -13.66 -19.32
N LYS A 129 -8.00 -13.25 -20.44
CA LYS A 129 -7.67 -12.00 -21.17
C LYS A 129 -7.53 -10.78 -20.25
N LYS A 130 -8.27 -10.71 -19.13
CA LYS A 130 -8.15 -9.66 -18.10
C LYS A 130 -6.76 -9.60 -17.43
N ALA A 131 -6.11 -10.75 -17.20
CA ALA A 131 -4.77 -10.81 -16.60
C ALA A 131 -3.68 -10.33 -17.58
N VAL A 132 -3.83 -10.65 -18.88
CA VAL A 132 -2.96 -10.13 -19.95
C VAL A 132 -3.14 -8.61 -20.07
N VAL A 133 -4.38 -8.12 -20.03
CA VAL A 133 -4.69 -6.67 -20.05
C VAL A 133 -4.13 -5.94 -18.81
N SER A 134 -4.14 -6.56 -17.63
CA SER A 134 -3.54 -5.95 -16.44
C SER A 134 -2.01 -5.94 -16.50
N LYS A 135 -1.37 -7.03 -16.94
CA LYS A 135 0.09 -7.13 -17.11
C LYS A 135 0.61 -6.12 -18.15
N THR A 136 -0.05 -6.02 -19.31
CA THR A 136 0.27 -5.03 -20.34
C THR A 136 0.07 -3.59 -19.88
N LYS A 137 -1.01 -3.29 -19.12
CA LYS A 137 -1.21 -1.95 -18.53
C LYS A 137 -0.16 -1.59 -17.47
N THR A 138 0.27 -2.55 -16.65
CA THR A 138 1.34 -2.31 -15.65
C THR A 138 2.69 -2.11 -16.31
N GLU A 139 3.03 -2.91 -17.32
CA GLU A 139 4.26 -2.74 -18.10
C GLU A 139 4.29 -1.41 -18.87
N ALA A 140 3.15 -0.98 -19.42
CA ALA A 140 3.02 0.32 -20.07
C ALA A 140 3.23 1.49 -19.10
N LYS A 141 2.62 1.43 -17.89
CA LYS A 141 2.81 2.45 -16.85
C LYS A 141 4.26 2.54 -16.35
N ILE A 142 4.95 1.41 -16.20
CA ILE A 142 6.37 1.38 -15.80
C ILE A 142 7.23 2.04 -16.90
N LYS A 143 6.97 1.72 -18.18
CA LYS A 143 7.69 2.34 -19.31
C LYS A 143 7.42 3.85 -19.45
N GLU A 144 6.20 4.30 -19.16
CA GLU A 144 5.86 5.73 -19.13
C GLU A 144 6.57 6.45 -17.97
N GLY A 145 6.61 5.85 -16.77
CA GLY A 145 7.34 6.38 -15.62
C GLY A 145 8.85 6.52 -15.88
N ILE A 146 9.48 5.49 -16.45
CA ILE A 146 10.91 5.54 -16.82
C ILE A 146 11.17 6.64 -17.87
N LYS A 147 10.27 6.84 -18.84
CA LYS A 147 10.39 7.92 -19.84
C LYS A 147 10.25 9.31 -19.22
N SER A 148 9.36 9.50 -18.25
CA SER A 148 9.24 10.80 -17.55
C SER A 148 10.47 11.07 -16.70
N ASP A 149 10.98 10.06 -16.00
CA ASP A 149 12.15 10.20 -15.13
C ASP A 149 13.41 10.56 -15.94
N LEU A 150 13.66 9.87 -17.05
CA LEU A 150 14.76 10.19 -17.98
C LEU A 150 14.62 11.60 -18.58
N LYS A 151 13.41 12.02 -18.94
CA LYS A 151 13.17 13.40 -19.42
C LYS A 151 13.53 14.44 -18.36
N THR A 152 13.13 14.23 -17.10
CA THR A 152 13.44 15.16 -16.01
C THR A 152 14.93 15.21 -15.65
N GLN A 153 15.65 14.09 -15.82
CA GLN A 153 17.11 14.05 -15.64
C GLN A 153 17.82 14.84 -16.75
N ILE A 154 17.43 14.63 -18.01
CA ILE A 154 18.00 15.35 -19.16
C ILE A 154 17.76 16.86 -19.06
N THR A 155 16.56 17.31 -18.66
CA THR A 155 16.29 18.75 -18.49
C THR A 155 17.13 19.38 -17.40
N LYS A 156 17.34 18.67 -16.27
CA LYS A 156 18.21 19.13 -15.18
C LYS A 156 19.67 19.22 -15.63
N GLU A 157 20.16 18.26 -16.42
CA GLU A 157 21.52 18.31 -16.98
C GLU A 157 21.71 19.43 -18.00
N ILE A 158 20.69 19.73 -18.81
CA ILE A 158 20.74 20.85 -19.76
C ILE A 158 20.73 22.18 -19.02
N GLU A 159 19.89 22.33 -17.99
CA GLU A 159 19.84 23.53 -17.15
C GLU A 159 21.17 23.79 -16.43
N THR A 160 21.83 22.74 -15.92
CA THR A 160 23.15 22.90 -15.28
C THR A 160 24.23 23.29 -16.30
N LYS A 161 24.23 22.67 -17.49
CA LYS A 161 25.15 23.02 -18.60
C LYS A 161 24.95 24.45 -19.12
N MET A 162 23.69 24.90 -19.23
CA MET A 162 23.38 26.28 -19.62
C MET A 162 23.80 27.28 -18.54
N LYS A 163 23.59 26.96 -17.25
CA LYS A 163 24.06 27.80 -16.14
C LYS A 163 25.58 27.91 -16.08
N THR A 164 26.33 26.85 -16.37
CA THR A 164 27.80 26.89 -16.44
C THR A 164 28.29 27.72 -17.63
N GLN A 165 27.65 27.63 -18.81
CA GLN A 165 28.03 28.44 -19.99
C GLN A 165 27.70 29.94 -19.82
N ILE A 166 26.61 30.27 -19.12
CA ILE A 166 26.25 31.67 -18.82
C ILE A 166 27.19 32.27 -17.75
N ALA A 167 27.71 31.44 -16.83
CA ALA A 167 28.70 31.86 -15.85
C ALA A 167 30.08 32.13 -16.49
N GLU A 168 30.43 31.42 -17.56
CA GLU A 168 31.68 31.62 -18.30
C GLU A 168 31.66 32.85 -19.23
N THR A 169 30.48 33.40 -19.55
CA THR A 169 30.31 34.50 -20.53
C THR A 169 30.05 35.88 -19.92
N LYS A 170 30.13 36.05 -18.60
CA LYS A 170 30.02 37.37 -17.95
C LYS A 170 31.29 37.81 -17.24
N THR A 171 32.24 38.32 -18.03
CA THR A 171 32.96 39.63 -17.93
C THR A 171 34.22 39.55 -18.81
N PRO A 172 34.50 40.52 -19.70
CA PRO A 172 34.82 41.90 -19.27
C PRO A 172 34.37 42.99 -20.28
N VAL A 173 33.13 43.49 -20.21
CA VAL A 173 32.72 44.68 -21.00
C VAL A 173 31.72 45.58 -20.24
N GLU A 174 32.08 46.05 -19.04
CA GLU A 174 31.41 47.22 -18.43
C GLU A 174 32.44 48.15 -17.76
N LYS A 175 33.53 48.43 -18.49
CA LYS A 175 34.56 49.42 -18.10
C LYS A 175 34.40 50.77 -18.82
N LYS A 176 33.21 51.12 -19.34
CA LYS A 176 33.06 52.24 -20.28
C LYS A 176 31.96 53.29 -20.02
N ILE A 177 31.20 53.25 -18.92
CA ILE A 177 30.09 54.22 -18.72
C ILE A 177 30.27 55.15 -17.50
N GLU A 178 31.25 54.94 -16.62
CA GLU A 178 31.51 55.86 -15.50
C GLU A 178 32.78 56.68 -15.69
N ILE A 179 32.89 57.40 -16.80
CA ILE A 179 33.81 58.53 -16.96
C ILE A 179 32.98 59.69 -17.48
N LYS A 180 32.34 60.43 -16.56
CA LYS A 180 31.91 61.85 -16.65
C LYS A 180 30.74 62.09 -15.69
N LYS A 181 31.08 62.49 -14.46
CA LYS A 181 30.37 63.41 -13.54
C LYS A 181 31.06 63.28 -12.16
N GLU A 182 32.13 64.03 -11.93
CA GLU A 182 32.15 65.32 -11.18
C GLU A 182 32.79 65.08 -9.79
N THR A 183 34.10 65.38 -9.64
CA THR A 183 34.70 66.48 -8.83
C THR A 183 34.89 66.19 -7.32
N LYS A 184 36.15 66.18 -6.87
CA LYS A 184 36.69 66.18 -5.47
C LYS A 184 36.46 67.55 -4.75
N PRO A 185 36.82 67.79 -3.46
CA PRO A 185 37.17 66.92 -2.30
C PRO A 185 36.57 67.38 -0.91
N GLU A 186 36.77 66.63 0.21
CA GLU A 186 37.37 67.06 1.52
C GLU A 186 37.00 66.26 2.81
N VAL A 187 38.05 65.87 3.55
CA VAL A 187 38.26 65.79 5.04
C VAL A 187 37.71 64.63 5.91
N GLU A 188 38.67 63.92 6.55
CA GLU A 188 38.80 63.32 7.92
C GLU A 188 37.53 63.21 8.83
N GLU A 189 37.30 62.22 9.72
CA GLU A 189 38.18 61.51 10.67
C GLU A 189 37.42 60.36 11.41
N LYS A 190 38.13 59.23 11.69
CA LYS A 190 38.19 58.40 12.94
C LYS A 190 36.95 57.86 13.72
N LYS A 191 37.14 56.58 14.15
CA LYS A 191 36.62 55.84 15.35
C LYS A 191 35.18 55.28 15.23
N THR A 192 34.77 54.09 15.68
CA THR A 192 35.35 52.95 16.43
C THR A 192 34.30 51.81 16.39
N GLU A 193 34.75 50.59 16.64
CA GLU A 193 34.01 49.32 16.70
C GLU A 193 32.70 49.33 17.53
N SER A 194 31.67 48.58 17.08
CA SER A 194 30.95 47.61 17.93
C SER A 194 29.77 46.89 17.21
N LYS A 195 29.87 45.55 17.15
CA LYS A 195 28.83 44.51 17.39
C LYS A 195 27.52 44.48 16.55
N ILE A 196 27.41 43.41 15.76
CA ILE A 196 26.20 42.64 15.32
C ILE A 196 25.36 42.25 16.57
N PRO A 197 23.98 42.16 16.60
CA PRO A 197 23.16 41.30 15.72
C PRO A 197 21.71 41.69 15.34
N ILE A 198 21.32 41.14 14.18
CA ILE A 198 20.02 40.65 13.68
C ILE A 198 18.90 40.51 14.74
N LYS A 199 17.76 41.20 14.51
CA LYS A 199 16.36 40.78 14.76
C LYS A 199 15.41 41.98 14.62
N LYS A 200 14.66 42.10 13.50
CA LYS A 200 13.41 42.90 13.43
C LYS A 200 12.56 42.72 12.16
N GLU A 201 12.55 41.56 11.52
CA GLU A 201 11.59 41.27 10.44
C GLU A 201 10.22 40.73 10.90
N ILE A 202 9.98 40.52 12.19
CA ILE A 202 8.76 39.83 12.67
C ILE A 202 7.57 40.79 12.92
N LYS A 203 7.70 42.11 12.74
CA LYS A 203 6.63 43.07 13.10
C LYS A 203 5.78 43.60 11.93
N VAL A 204 5.94 43.07 10.72
CA VAL A 204 5.15 43.50 9.55
C VAL A 204 4.05 42.48 9.20
N GLU A 205 4.24 41.20 9.50
CA GLU A 205 3.32 40.14 9.08
C GLU A 205 2.07 40.04 9.97
N GLU A 206 2.18 40.20 11.29
CA GLU A 206 1.03 40.12 12.22
C GLU A 206 0.01 41.27 12.03
N LYS A 207 0.42 42.42 11.48
CA LYS A 207 -0.49 43.56 11.24
C LYS A 207 -1.37 43.42 9.99
N ILE A 208 -1.00 42.53 9.06
CA ILE A 208 -1.73 42.32 7.80
C ILE A 208 -2.87 41.31 7.98
N GLU A 209 -2.74 40.39 8.96
CA GLU A 209 -3.71 39.33 9.20
C GLU A 209 -4.92 39.81 10.00
N VAL A 210 -4.72 40.69 10.99
CA VAL A 210 -5.82 41.29 11.79
C VAL A 210 -6.75 42.16 10.92
N LYS A 211 -6.20 42.93 9.97
CA LYS A 211 -7.01 43.77 9.06
C LYS A 211 -7.85 42.98 8.05
N LYS A 212 -7.49 41.74 7.74
CA LYS A 212 -8.28 40.88 6.82
C LYS A 212 -9.50 40.25 7.50
N VAL A 213 -9.47 40.11 8.83
CA VAL A 213 -10.58 39.55 9.62
C VAL A 213 -11.67 40.61 9.84
N GLU A 214 -11.30 41.86 10.18
CA GLU A 214 -12.25 42.99 10.32
C GLU A 214 -13.05 43.27 9.03
N ILE A 215 -12.44 43.14 7.85
CA ILE A 215 -13.11 43.38 6.56
C ILE A 215 -14.11 42.25 6.21
N LYS A 216 -13.94 41.05 6.78
CA LYS A 216 -14.86 39.92 6.58
C LYS A 216 -16.12 40.01 7.44
N GLU A 217 -16.02 40.59 8.63
CA GLU A 217 -17.15 40.75 9.55
C GLU A 217 -18.09 41.86 9.08
N LEU A 218 -17.55 43.00 8.61
CA LEU A 218 -18.34 44.11 8.07
C LEU A 218 -19.15 43.78 6.80
N LYS A 219 -18.78 42.72 6.06
CA LYS A 219 -19.51 42.26 4.87
C LYS A 219 -20.69 41.33 5.17
N LYS A 220 -20.75 40.73 6.37
CA LYS A 220 -21.88 39.87 6.77
C LYS A 220 -23.11 40.66 7.23
N ASP A 221 -22.91 41.89 7.71
CA ASP A 221 -24.00 42.72 8.24
C ASP A 221 -24.76 43.51 7.16
N SER A 222 -24.35 43.42 5.88
CA SER A 222 -24.95 44.18 4.77
C SER A 222 -25.85 43.36 3.83
N GLU A 223 -25.97 42.04 4.01
CA GLU A 223 -26.93 41.21 3.27
C GLU A 223 -28.20 40.94 4.10
N VAL A 224 -29.14 41.87 3.96
CA VAL A 224 -30.47 41.93 4.57
C VAL A 224 -31.48 41.06 3.83
N LYS A 225 -32.50 40.47 4.50
CA LYS A 225 -33.94 40.78 4.22
C LYS A 225 -34.96 40.23 5.26
N PRO A 226 -36.13 40.92 5.39
CA PRO A 226 -36.92 41.05 6.61
C PRO A 226 -38.08 40.05 6.76
N GLU A 227 -38.51 39.85 8.01
CA GLU A 227 -39.72 39.13 8.41
C GLU A 227 -41.00 39.83 7.91
N THR A 228 -41.91 39.06 7.32
CA THR A 228 -43.29 39.51 7.03
C THR A 228 -44.21 38.97 8.13
N LYS A 229 -44.82 39.89 8.88
CA LYS A 229 -45.88 39.61 9.86
C LYS A 229 -47.22 39.41 9.15
N LYS A 230 -47.90 38.29 9.44
CA LYS A 230 -49.35 38.21 9.70
C LYS A 230 -49.69 36.86 10.31
#